data_AF-A0A7K5HYM1-F1
#
_entry.id   AF-A0A7K5HYM1-F1
#
_cell.length_a   1.000
_cell.length_b   1.000
_cell.length_c   1.000
_cell.angle_alpha   90.00
_cell.angle_beta   90.00
_cell.angle_gamma   90.00
#
_symmetry.space_group_name_H-M   'P 1'
#
loop_
_entity.id
_entity.type
_entity.pdbx_description
1 polymer ?
#
loop_
_entity_poly.entity_id
_entity_poly.type
_entity_poly.pdbx_seq_one_letter_code
_entity_poly.pdbx_strand_id
1 'polypeptide(L)'
;MRVPNSVVLPVGTHADCCQEEEVEEKKHNIMAKITSMLAERKSNLAHFIDNLEGSEEPEFYMDQWERLKEMESCTLTILNLVAVNCTDHHDIKKLEAAILEHVKNEELFPEVVRVLPPVYRQVEAAIVDVAQSEEVADHGMMDLQYLLSKLSQCEHLANLGRELLQDVLRYLHRIGLVVWYEEIKDLESTVFLQPTFLITVFKLLVRYCLVQQLESIS
;
A
#
# COMPACT_ATOMS: atom_id res chain seq x y z
N MET A 1 -5.37 -0.45 -5.94
CA MET A 1 -5.11 0.11 -4.60
C MET A 1 -4.50 1.50 -4.76
N ARG A 2 -5.30 2.56 -4.66
CA ARG A 2 -4.77 3.92 -4.44
C ARG A 2 -4.72 4.07 -2.92
N VAL A 3 -3.57 4.48 -2.38
CA VAL A 3 -3.43 4.68 -0.93
C VAL A 3 -3.83 6.14 -0.66
N PRO A 4 -5.03 6.42 -0.14
CA PRO A 4 -5.40 7.77 0.24
C PRO A 4 -4.44 8.27 1.32
N ASN A 5 -4.16 9.58 1.33
CA ASN A 5 -3.24 10.21 2.29
C ASN A 5 -1.83 9.60 2.29
N SER A 6 -1.32 9.25 1.11
CA SER A 6 0.03 8.71 0.97
C SER A 6 1.07 9.76 1.35
N VAL A 7 2.03 9.36 2.19
CA VAL A 7 3.21 10.16 2.52
C VAL A 7 4.42 9.58 1.78
N VAL A 8 5.18 10.44 1.10
CA VAL A 8 6.36 10.05 0.33
C VAL A 8 7.57 10.78 0.88
N LEU A 9 8.62 10.02 1.21
CA LEU A 9 9.95 10.52 1.56
C LEU A 9 10.88 10.32 0.36
N PRO A 10 11.23 11.36 -0.40
CA PRO A 10 12.25 11.26 -1.43
C PRO A 10 13.61 11.00 -0.79
N VAL A 11 14.36 10.04 -1.34
CA VAL A 11 15.72 9.74 -0.88
C VAL A 11 16.68 9.88 -2.05
N GLY A 12 17.63 10.80 -1.92
CA GLY A 12 18.76 10.95 -2.84
C GLY A 12 19.90 10.07 -2.38
N THR A 13 20.29 9.09 -3.20
CA THR A 13 21.43 8.22 -2.91
C THR A 13 22.70 8.77 -3.56
N HIS A 14 23.86 8.25 -3.15
CA HIS A 14 25.18 8.59 -3.69
C HIS A 14 25.60 10.05 -3.47
N ALA A 15 25.27 10.63 -2.31
CA ALA A 15 25.73 11.97 -1.94
C ALA A 15 27.26 12.07 -1.90
N ASP A 16 27.96 10.96 -1.69
CA ASP A 16 29.43 10.84 -1.76
C ASP A 16 30.02 11.16 -3.13
N CYS A 17 29.23 11.09 -4.19
CA CYS A 17 29.66 11.39 -5.55
C CYS A 17 29.46 12.87 -5.94
N CYS A 18 29.02 13.72 -5.00
CA CYS A 18 28.72 15.14 -5.24
C CYS A 18 29.38 16.03 -4.18
N GLN A 19 29.63 17.29 -4.52
CA GLN A 19 30.00 18.29 -3.52
C GLN A 19 28.78 18.70 -2.69
N GLU A 20 28.98 19.17 -1.46
CA GLU A 20 27.88 19.57 -0.56
C GLU A 20 26.97 20.64 -1.17
N GLU A 21 27.55 21.63 -1.86
CA GLU A 21 26.80 22.67 -2.58
C GLU A 21 25.94 22.07 -3.71
N GLU A 22 26.46 21.09 -4.45
CA GLU A 22 25.73 20.42 -5.53
C GLU A 22 24.57 19.58 -4.99
N VAL A 23 24.76 18.94 -3.83
CA VAL A 23 23.70 18.15 -3.16
C VAL A 23 22.54 19.06 -2.77
N GLU A 24 22.83 20.20 -2.15
CA GLU A 24 21.78 21.15 -1.75
C GLU A 24 21.10 21.81 -2.95
N GLU A 25 21.83 22.15 -4.01
CA GLU A 25 21.22 22.66 -5.26
C GLU A 25 20.28 21.62 -5.89
N LYS A 26 20.74 20.37 -6.02
CA LYS A 26 19.92 19.27 -6.57
C LYS A 26 18.69 19.02 -5.71
N LYS A 27 18.84 19.01 -4.39
CA LYS A 27 17.73 18.86 -3.44
C LYS A 27 16.69 19.95 -3.63
N HIS A 28 17.12 21.21 -3.71
CA HIS A 28 16.20 22.32 -3.95
C HIS A 28 15.48 22.20 -5.30
N ASN A 29 16.22 21.89 -6.38
CA ASN A 29 15.67 21.72 -7.72
C ASN A 29 14.62 20.60 -7.77
N ILE A 30 14.92 19.43 -7.18
CA ILE A 30 14.03 18.27 -7.14
C ILE A 30 12.76 18.63 -6.37
N MET A 31 12.87 19.24 -5.19
CA MET A 31 11.71 19.62 -4.38
C MET A 31 10.84 20.68 -5.09
N ALA A 32 11.45 21.66 -5.74
CA ALA A 32 10.73 22.66 -6.53
C ALA A 32 9.97 22.02 -7.70
N LYS A 33 10.61 21.08 -8.40
CA LYS A 33 9.97 20.35 -9.52
C LYS A 33 8.81 19.48 -9.05
N ILE A 34 8.98 18.76 -7.93
CA ILE A 34 7.89 17.97 -7.33
C ILE A 34 6.71 18.88 -6.97
N THR A 35 6.98 20.02 -6.34
CA THR A 35 5.94 20.99 -5.96
C THR A 35 5.20 21.52 -7.19
N SER A 36 5.93 21.86 -8.26
CA SER A 36 5.33 22.29 -9.53
C SER A 36 4.44 21.21 -10.14
N MET A 37 4.90 19.96 -10.17
CA MET A 37 4.13 18.83 -10.72
C MET A 37 2.85 18.56 -9.92
N LEU A 38 2.91 18.70 -8.58
CA LEU A 38 1.73 18.55 -7.74
C LEU A 38 0.72 19.67 -7.95
N ALA A 39 1.19 20.91 -8.05
CA ALA A 39 0.35 22.07 -8.32
C ALA A 39 -0.33 21.96 -9.70
N GLU A 40 0.43 21.59 -10.73
CA GLU A 40 -0.08 21.37 -12.09
C GLU A 40 -1.13 20.25 -12.09
N ARG A 41 -0.84 19.12 -11.46
CA ARG A 41 -1.79 18.00 -11.36
C ARG A 41 -3.08 18.43 -10.67
N LYS A 42 -2.99 19.18 -9.57
CA LYS A 42 -4.16 19.69 -8.84
C LYS A 42 -4.98 20.64 -9.70
N SER A 43 -4.31 21.57 -10.40
CA SER A 43 -4.97 22.51 -11.31
C SER A 43 -5.68 21.80 -12.45
N ASN A 44 -5.04 20.79 -13.04
CA ASN A 44 -5.63 20.01 -14.13
C ASN A 44 -6.86 19.25 -13.66
N LEU A 45 -6.78 18.59 -12.49
CA LEU A 45 -7.93 17.88 -11.91
C LEU A 45 -9.11 18.81 -11.63
N ALA A 46 -8.86 19.97 -11.00
CA ALA A 46 -9.89 20.96 -10.73
C ALA A 46 -10.55 21.44 -12.04
N HIS A 47 -9.74 21.77 -13.06
CA HIS A 47 -10.26 22.18 -14.36
C HIS A 47 -11.11 21.09 -15.05
N PHE A 48 -10.71 19.82 -14.96
CA PHE A 48 -11.52 18.72 -15.52
C PHE A 48 -12.85 18.53 -14.77
N ILE A 49 -12.82 18.67 -13.45
CA ILE A 49 -14.02 18.60 -12.61
C ILE A 49 -14.97 19.74 -12.97
N ASP A 50 -14.49 20.98 -13.02
CA ASP A 50 -15.30 22.16 -13.35
C ASP A 50 -15.94 22.04 -14.75
N ASN A 51 -15.19 21.52 -15.72
CA ASN A 51 -15.71 21.30 -17.08
C ASN A 51 -16.82 20.25 -17.14
N LEU A 52 -16.72 19.19 -16.33
CA LEU A 52 -17.75 18.15 -16.27
C LEU A 52 -19.00 18.64 -15.52
N GLU A 53 -18.83 19.43 -14.46
CA GLU A 53 -19.93 20.05 -13.71
C GLU A 53 -20.71 21.08 -14.57
N GLY A 54 -20.03 21.74 -15.52
CA GLY A 54 -20.64 22.68 -16.47
C GLY A 54 -21.20 22.05 -17.75
N SER A 55 -21.18 20.73 -17.91
CA SER A 55 -21.66 20.03 -19.10
C SER A 55 -23.20 20.02 -19.19
N GLU A 56 -23.74 20.07 -20.42
CA GLU A 56 -25.20 20.01 -20.67
C GLU A 56 -25.81 18.62 -20.37
N GLU A 57 -24.98 17.57 -20.32
CA GLU A 57 -25.42 16.18 -20.08
C GLU A 57 -24.63 15.50 -18.93
N PRO A 58 -24.78 15.97 -17.67
CA PRO A 58 -23.99 15.49 -16.53
C PRO A 58 -24.23 14.01 -16.19
N GLU A 59 -25.41 13.46 -16.51
CA GLU A 59 -25.76 12.05 -16.25
C GLU A 59 -24.86 11.06 -17.00
N PHE A 60 -24.33 11.43 -18.17
CA PHE A 60 -23.47 10.55 -18.97
C PHE A 60 -22.03 10.48 -18.45
N TYR A 61 -21.63 11.42 -17.58
CA TYR A 61 -20.27 11.57 -17.07
C TYR A 61 -20.13 11.28 -15.58
N MET A 62 -21.20 10.81 -14.91
CA MET A 62 -21.19 10.55 -13.47
C MET A 62 -20.01 9.66 -13.03
N ASP A 63 -19.78 8.53 -13.71
CA ASP A 63 -18.68 7.62 -13.40
C ASP A 63 -17.28 8.28 -13.54
N GLN A 64 -17.14 9.18 -14.53
CA GLN A 64 -15.87 9.89 -14.75
C GLN A 64 -15.67 10.99 -13.71
N TRP A 65 -16.74 11.71 -13.37
CA TRP A 65 -16.74 12.73 -12.34
C TRP A 65 -16.45 12.14 -10.96
N GLU A 66 -17.09 11.03 -10.60
CA GLU A 66 -16.85 10.33 -9.33
C GLU A 66 -15.38 9.89 -9.21
N ARG A 67 -14.83 9.28 -10.28
CA ARG A 67 -13.40 8.94 -10.33
C ARG A 67 -12.46 10.14 -10.20
N LEU A 68 -12.82 11.28 -10.77
CA LEU A 68 -12.01 12.50 -10.66
C LEU A 68 -12.10 13.10 -9.26
N LYS A 69 -13.27 13.10 -8.62
CA LYS A 69 -13.45 13.50 -7.22
C LYS A 69 -12.68 12.57 -6.27
N GLU A 70 -12.70 11.26 -6.51
CA GLU A 70 -11.84 10.33 -5.79
C GLU A 70 -10.36 10.66 -5.97
N MET A 71 -9.92 10.98 -7.19
CA MET A 71 -8.54 11.38 -7.48
C MET A 71 -8.15 12.70 -6.80
N GLU A 72 -9.07 13.66 -6.71
CA GLU A 72 -8.89 14.93 -6.02
C GLU A 72 -8.78 14.72 -4.50
N SER A 73 -9.57 13.80 -3.95
CA SER A 73 -9.53 13.44 -2.53
C SER A 73 -8.25 12.71 -2.10
N CYS A 74 -7.54 12.09 -3.05
CA CYS A 74 -6.26 11.43 -2.80
C CYS A 74 -5.11 12.46 -2.70
N THR A 75 -4.85 12.97 -1.50
CA THR A 75 -3.71 13.88 -1.26
C THR A 75 -2.41 13.12 -1.09
N LEU A 76 -1.36 13.58 -1.78
CA LEU A 76 0.01 13.11 -1.65
C LEU A 76 0.81 14.11 -0.82
N THR A 77 1.32 13.69 0.33
CA THR A 77 2.19 14.52 1.18
C THR A 77 3.64 14.18 0.87
N ILE A 78 4.41 15.17 0.38
CA ILE A 78 5.84 14.99 0.10
C ILE A 78 6.64 15.56 1.26
N LEU A 79 7.49 14.73 1.85
CA LEU A 79 8.46 15.13 2.87
C LEU A 79 9.73 15.68 2.20
N ASN A 80 10.55 16.37 2.99
CA ASN A 80 11.82 16.89 2.51
C ASN A 80 12.76 15.75 2.10
N LEU A 81 13.42 15.92 0.96
CA LEU A 81 14.37 14.94 0.45
C LEU A 81 15.53 14.72 1.43
N VAL A 82 15.82 13.45 1.72
CA VAL A 82 16.97 13.03 2.53
C VAL A 82 18.09 12.58 1.58
N ALA A 83 19.24 13.23 1.65
CA ALA A 83 20.44 12.83 0.93
C ALA A 83 21.25 11.83 1.77
N VAL A 84 21.74 10.77 1.16
CA VAL A 84 22.44 9.68 1.83
C VAL A 84 23.74 9.37 1.13
N ASN A 85 24.84 9.41 1.88
CA ASN A 85 26.11 8.81 1.46
C ASN A 85 26.00 7.29 1.59
N CYS A 86 26.12 6.56 0.48
CA CYS A 86 25.96 5.11 0.48
C CYS A 86 27.21 4.35 0.97
N THR A 87 28.34 5.05 1.11
CA THR A 87 29.59 4.48 1.64
C THR A 87 29.70 4.61 3.17
N ASP A 88 28.91 5.50 3.79
CA ASP A 88 28.90 5.70 5.25
C ASP A 88 27.67 5.05 5.90
N HIS A 89 27.93 4.07 6.76
CA HIS A 89 26.87 3.41 7.52
C HIS A 89 26.13 4.36 8.47
N HIS A 90 26.76 5.45 8.93
CA HIS A 90 26.10 6.42 9.79
C HIS A 90 24.99 7.16 9.05
N ASP A 91 25.16 7.45 7.76
CA ASP A 91 24.12 8.10 6.95
C ASP A 91 22.93 7.19 6.70
N ILE A 92 23.16 5.87 6.55
CA ILE A 92 22.09 4.88 6.52
C ILE A 92 21.33 4.86 7.84
N LYS A 93 22.04 4.93 8.97
CA LYS A 93 21.43 5.02 10.32
C LYS A 93 20.63 6.32 10.51
N LYS A 94 21.09 7.44 9.95
CA LYS A 94 20.33 8.70 9.94
C LYS A 94 19.04 8.56 9.13
N LEU A 95 19.08 7.92 7.96
CA LEU A 95 17.88 7.65 7.17
C LEU A 95 16.89 6.77 7.96
N GLU A 96 17.37 5.70 8.59
CA GLU A 96 16.56 4.84 9.46
C GLU A 96 15.87 5.65 10.57
N ALA A 97 16.63 6.51 11.26
CA ALA A 97 16.09 7.39 12.29
C ALA A 97 15.04 8.37 11.76
N ALA A 98 15.27 8.98 10.59
CA ALA A 98 14.33 9.90 9.96
C ALA A 98 13.02 9.19 9.57
N ILE A 99 13.10 7.98 9.01
CA ILE A 99 11.91 7.16 8.70
C ILE A 99 11.13 6.86 9.99
N LEU A 100 11.82 6.45 11.06
CA LEU A 100 11.19 6.14 12.34
C LEU A 100 10.55 7.37 12.99
N GLU A 101 11.13 8.55 12.84
CA GLU A 101 10.56 9.82 13.31
C GLU A 101 9.26 10.13 12.55
N HIS A 102 9.29 10.03 11.22
CA HIS A 102 8.12 10.32 10.40
C HIS A 102 6.98 9.33 10.63
N VAL A 103 7.26 8.03 10.73
CA VAL A 103 6.23 6.99 10.98
C VAL A 103 5.58 7.15 12.35
N LYS A 104 6.22 7.84 13.31
CA LYS A 104 5.63 8.14 14.63
C LYS A 104 4.88 9.47 14.69
N ASN A 105 4.93 10.26 13.62
CA ASN A 105 4.28 11.56 13.58
C ASN A 105 2.76 11.38 13.42
N GLU A 106 2.00 11.76 14.45
CA GLU A 106 0.53 11.63 14.49
C GLU A 106 -0.20 12.51 13.46
N GLU A 107 0.43 13.61 13.01
CA GLU A 107 -0.13 14.47 11.96
C GLU A 107 -0.01 13.82 10.58
N LEU A 108 1.09 13.12 10.33
CA LEU A 108 1.34 12.40 9.07
C LEU A 108 0.60 11.06 9.02
N PHE A 109 0.54 10.37 10.16
CA PHE A 109 -0.06 9.05 10.30
C PHE A 109 -0.98 9.00 11.54
N PRO A 110 -2.23 9.49 11.42
CA PRO A 110 -3.19 9.46 12.54
C PRO A 110 -3.50 8.05 13.04
N GLU A 111 -3.27 7.02 12.23
CA GLU A 111 -3.43 5.63 12.62
C GLU A 111 -2.45 5.16 13.70
N VAL A 112 -1.32 5.85 13.93
CA VAL A 112 -0.28 5.46 14.90
C VAL A 112 -0.80 5.42 16.33
N VAL A 113 -1.71 6.33 16.68
CA VAL A 113 -2.32 6.39 18.03
C VAL A 113 -3.55 5.50 18.17
N ARG A 114 -4.04 4.87 17.08
CA ARG A 114 -5.22 4.02 17.16
C ARG A 114 -4.88 2.74 17.91
N VAL A 115 -5.52 2.56 19.06
CA VAL A 115 -5.46 1.30 19.80
C VAL A 115 -6.39 0.30 19.13
N LEU A 116 -5.82 -0.76 18.56
CA LEU A 116 -6.60 -1.87 18.04
C LEU A 116 -7.21 -2.69 19.18
N PRO A 117 -8.45 -3.18 19.02
CA PRO A 117 -9.03 -4.13 19.98
C PRO A 117 -8.13 -5.36 20.14
N PRO A 118 -7.98 -5.93 21.36
CA PRO A 118 -7.10 -7.08 21.61
C PRO A 118 -7.35 -8.27 20.69
N VAL A 119 -8.61 -8.48 20.29
CA VAL A 119 -9.01 -9.57 19.38
C VAL A 119 -8.31 -9.51 18.02
N TYR A 120 -7.98 -8.31 17.51
CA TYR A 120 -7.28 -8.16 16.23
C TYR A 120 -5.88 -8.79 16.29
N ARG A 121 -5.14 -8.53 17.37
CA ARG A 121 -3.81 -9.12 17.59
C ARG A 121 -3.89 -10.63 17.82
N GLN A 122 -4.93 -11.10 18.50
CA GLN A 122 -5.14 -12.53 18.72
C GLN A 122 -5.42 -13.26 17.40
N VAL A 123 -6.28 -12.70 16.55
CA VAL A 123 -6.55 -13.24 15.21
C VAL A 123 -5.31 -13.16 14.33
N GLU A 124 -4.56 -12.05 14.35
CA GLU A 124 -3.30 -11.90 13.62
C GLU A 124 -2.29 -13.00 13.99
N ALA A 125 -2.04 -13.19 15.29
CA ALA A 125 -1.13 -14.23 15.76
C ALA A 125 -1.58 -15.64 15.33
N ALA A 126 -2.87 -15.94 15.50
CA ALA A 126 -3.43 -17.22 15.08
C ALA A 126 -3.36 -17.44 13.56
N ILE A 127 -3.54 -16.38 12.75
CA ILE A 127 -3.36 -16.44 11.29
C ILE A 127 -1.91 -16.73 10.93
N VAL A 128 -0.94 -16.11 11.62
CA VAL A 128 0.48 -16.36 11.38
C VAL A 128 0.82 -17.82 11.69
N ASP A 129 0.30 -18.38 12.78
CA ASP A 129 0.50 -19.78 13.14
C ASP A 129 -0.13 -20.73 12.10
N VAL A 130 -1.36 -20.43 11.66
CA VAL A 130 -2.05 -21.20 10.61
C VAL A 130 -1.29 -21.13 9.28
N ALA A 131 -0.78 -19.96 8.91
CA ALA A 131 -0.02 -19.76 7.67
C ALA A 131 1.32 -20.50 7.65
N GLN A 132 1.85 -20.88 8.81
CA GLN A 132 3.08 -21.68 8.94
C GLN A 132 2.80 -23.19 9.00
N SER A 133 1.53 -23.61 9.08
CA SER A 133 1.17 -25.02 9.07
C SER A 133 1.41 -25.67 7.70
N GLU A 134 1.71 -26.97 7.70
CA GLU A 134 1.96 -27.74 6.47
C GLU A 134 0.80 -27.65 5.46
N GLU A 135 -0.43 -27.51 5.95
CA GLU A 135 -1.65 -27.41 5.12
C GLU A 135 -1.67 -26.14 4.25
N VAL A 136 -1.04 -25.05 4.70
CA VAL A 136 -1.03 -23.75 4.01
C VAL A 136 0.31 -23.47 3.34
N ALA A 137 1.37 -24.17 3.73
CA ALA A 137 2.73 -23.96 3.24
C ALA A 137 2.87 -24.14 1.72
N ASP A 138 2.02 -24.98 1.10
CA ASP A 138 2.13 -25.30 -0.33
C ASP A 138 1.49 -24.26 -1.25
N HIS A 139 0.37 -23.64 -0.84
CA HIS A 139 -0.40 -22.74 -1.71
C HIS A 139 -0.76 -21.39 -1.10
N GLY A 140 -0.55 -21.18 0.21
CA GLY A 140 -0.71 -19.88 0.87
C GLY A 140 -2.15 -19.35 0.93
N MET A 141 -3.15 -20.20 0.65
CA MET A 141 -4.57 -19.83 0.53
C MET A 141 -5.42 -20.65 1.48
N MET A 142 -6.54 -20.10 1.93
CA MET A 142 -7.51 -20.81 2.76
C MET A 142 -8.92 -20.33 2.49
N ASP A 143 -9.89 -21.25 2.53
CA ASP A 143 -11.30 -20.89 2.53
C ASP A 143 -11.66 -20.11 3.81
N LEU A 144 -12.47 -19.06 3.67
CA LEU A 144 -12.86 -18.16 4.76
C LEU A 144 -13.64 -18.87 5.86
N GLN A 145 -14.54 -19.79 5.51
CA GLN A 145 -15.30 -20.55 6.49
C GLN A 145 -14.41 -21.55 7.23
N TYR A 146 -13.49 -22.18 6.51
CA TYR A 146 -12.52 -23.09 7.11
C TYR A 146 -11.55 -22.34 8.04
N LEU A 147 -11.05 -21.17 7.62
CA LEU A 147 -10.24 -20.29 8.45
C LEU A 147 -10.97 -19.92 9.74
N LEU A 148 -12.23 -19.49 9.65
CA LEU A 148 -13.05 -19.21 10.82
C LEU A 148 -13.12 -20.41 11.76
N SER A 149 -13.37 -21.61 11.23
CA SER A 149 -13.46 -22.83 12.03
C SER A 149 -12.14 -23.17 12.75
N LYS A 150 -10.99 -22.92 12.13
CA LYS A 150 -9.66 -23.11 12.73
C LYS A 150 -9.40 -22.08 13.82
N LEU A 151 -9.70 -20.81 13.55
CA LEU A 151 -9.52 -19.73 14.52
C LEU A 151 -10.41 -19.94 15.75
N SER A 152 -11.65 -20.40 15.59
CA SER A 152 -12.55 -20.71 16.70
C SER A 152 -12.08 -21.86 17.60
N GLN A 153 -11.09 -22.66 17.18
CA GLN A 153 -10.49 -23.68 18.05
C GLN A 153 -9.49 -23.09 19.05
N CYS A 154 -9.01 -21.88 18.82
CA CYS A 154 -8.17 -21.17 19.79
C CYS A 154 -9.03 -20.68 20.96
N GLU A 155 -8.63 -20.98 22.20
CA GLU A 155 -9.41 -20.65 23.42
C GLU A 155 -9.84 -19.17 23.48
N HIS A 156 -8.97 -18.25 23.05
CA HIS A 156 -9.24 -16.81 23.07
C HIS A 156 -10.18 -16.33 21.95
N LEU A 157 -10.45 -17.17 20.95
CA LEU A 157 -11.24 -16.85 19.75
C LEU A 157 -12.48 -17.74 19.59
N ALA A 158 -12.86 -18.51 20.62
CA ALA A 158 -14.00 -19.42 20.58
C ALA A 158 -15.33 -18.75 20.18
N ASN A 159 -15.48 -17.46 20.50
CA ASN A 159 -16.66 -16.64 20.17
C ASN A 159 -16.45 -15.73 18.94
N LEU A 160 -15.41 -15.97 18.14
CA LEU A 160 -15.15 -15.18 16.93
C LEU A 160 -16.28 -15.40 15.92
N GLY A 161 -17.04 -14.34 15.65
CA GLY A 161 -18.08 -14.34 14.61
C GLY A 161 -17.52 -14.05 13.23
N ARG A 162 -18.29 -14.40 12.18
CA ARG A 162 -17.92 -14.11 10.78
C ARG A 162 -17.71 -12.61 10.53
N GLU A 163 -18.64 -11.78 10.99
CA GLU A 163 -18.60 -10.32 10.75
C GLU A 163 -17.32 -9.70 11.34
N LEU A 164 -17.00 -10.06 12.59
CA LEU A 164 -15.78 -9.62 13.24
C LEU A 164 -14.52 -10.13 12.52
N LEU A 165 -14.51 -11.39 12.06
CA LEU A 165 -13.41 -11.89 11.25
C LEU A 165 -13.24 -11.09 9.95
N GLN A 166 -14.33 -10.76 9.26
CA GLN A 166 -14.27 -9.94 8.04
C GLN A 166 -13.71 -8.54 8.33
N ASP A 167 -14.11 -7.90 9.43
CA ASP A 167 -13.55 -6.61 9.85
C ASP A 167 -12.04 -6.69 10.13
N VAL A 168 -11.60 -7.77 10.79
CA VAL A 168 -10.18 -8.02 11.03
C VAL A 168 -9.45 -8.28 9.72
N LEU A 169 -10.02 -9.08 8.80
CA LEU A 169 -9.40 -9.39 7.51
C LEU A 169 -9.29 -8.15 6.62
N ARG A 170 -10.27 -7.24 6.61
CA ARG A 170 -10.16 -5.93 5.92
C ARG A 170 -8.98 -5.13 6.45
N TYR A 171 -8.80 -5.10 7.77
CA TYR A 171 -7.65 -4.45 8.39
C TYR A 171 -6.33 -5.14 8.01
N LEU A 172 -6.23 -6.46 8.14
CA LEU A 172 -5.03 -7.23 7.80
C LEU A 172 -4.68 -7.13 6.31
N HIS A 173 -5.69 -7.04 5.46
CA HIS A 173 -5.55 -6.78 4.03
C HIS A 173 -4.95 -5.39 3.78
N ARG A 174 -5.47 -4.36 4.45
CA ARG A 174 -4.98 -2.97 4.31
C ARG A 174 -3.50 -2.82 4.70
N ILE A 175 -3.04 -3.56 5.72
CA ILE A 175 -1.63 -3.54 6.14
C ILE A 175 -0.74 -4.52 5.34
N GLY A 176 -1.33 -5.31 4.43
CA GLY A 176 -0.62 -6.24 3.55
C GLY A 176 -0.16 -7.54 4.21
N LEU A 177 -0.67 -7.87 5.40
CA LEU A 177 -0.35 -9.13 6.07
C LEU A 177 -1.07 -10.31 5.41
N VAL A 178 -2.29 -10.09 4.93
CA VAL A 178 -3.06 -11.04 4.10
C VAL A 178 -3.55 -10.35 2.83
N VAL A 179 -4.06 -11.12 1.87
CA VAL A 179 -4.86 -10.59 0.76
C VAL A 179 -6.23 -11.24 0.76
N TRP A 180 -7.28 -10.44 0.67
CA TRP A 180 -8.65 -10.93 0.58
C TRP A 180 -9.44 -10.03 -0.37
N TYR A 181 -9.98 -10.63 -1.44
CA TYR A 181 -10.71 -9.90 -2.47
C TYR A 181 -12.21 -9.98 -2.22
N GLU A 182 -12.68 -9.19 -1.25
CA GLU A 182 -14.09 -9.16 -0.86
C GLU A 182 -15.04 -8.78 -2.02
N GLU A 183 -14.59 -7.92 -2.94
CA GLU A 183 -15.42 -7.41 -4.04
C GLU A 183 -15.46 -8.35 -5.27
N ILE A 184 -14.58 -9.37 -5.31
CA ILE A 184 -14.50 -10.30 -6.44
C ILE A 184 -15.24 -11.58 -6.03
N LYS A 185 -16.44 -11.77 -6.58
CA LYS A 185 -17.33 -12.92 -6.24
C LYS A 185 -16.63 -14.28 -6.27
N ASP A 186 -15.78 -14.51 -7.26
CA ASP A 186 -15.07 -15.80 -7.41
C ASP A 186 -13.96 -16.02 -6.35
N LEU A 187 -13.55 -14.95 -5.66
CA LEU A 187 -12.48 -14.94 -4.66
C LEU A 187 -12.97 -14.53 -3.26
N GLU A 188 -14.24 -14.19 -3.09
CA GLU A 188 -14.80 -13.67 -1.83
C GLU A 188 -14.67 -14.67 -0.67
N SER A 189 -14.66 -15.97 -0.98
CA SER A 189 -14.46 -17.04 -0.01
C SER A 189 -12.99 -17.42 0.18
N THR A 190 -12.05 -16.87 -0.57
CA THR A 190 -10.63 -17.26 -0.55
C THR A 190 -9.76 -16.19 0.12
N VAL A 191 -9.10 -16.55 1.21
CA VAL A 191 -8.15 -15.70 1.92
C VAL A 191 -6.72 -16.14 1.60
N PHE A 192 -5.90 -15.23 1.09
CA PHE A 192 -4.49 -15.45 0.83
C PHE A 192 -3.70 -15.08 2.09
N LEU A 193 -3.37 -16.09 2.90
CA LEU A 193 -2.63 -15.93 4.16
C LEU A 193 -1.14 -15.66 3.93
N GLN A 194 -0.62 -15.99 2.75
CA GLN A 194 0.76 -15.70 2.34
C GLN A 194 0.77 -14.87 1.05
N PRO A 195 0.68 -13.52 1.13
CA PRO A 195 0.69 -12.65 -0.05
C PRO A 195 1.91 -12.83 -0.97
N THR A 196 3.04 -13.28 -0.41
CA THR A 196 4.29 -13.56 -1.15
C THR A 196 4.11 -14.65 -2.21
N PHE A 197 3.26 -15.66 -1.95
CA PHE A 197 2.94 -16.69 -2.92
C PHE A 197 2.27 -16.08 -4.16
N LEU A 198 1.24 -15.27 -3.94
CA LEU A 198 0.50 -14.59 -5.01
C LEU A 198 1.43 -13.70 -5.85
N ILE A 199 2.29 -12.92 -5.19
CA ILE A 199 3.31 -12.10 -5.87
C ILE A 199 4.25 -12.97 -6.72
N THR A 200 4.64 -14.15 -6.22
CA THR A 200 5.52 -15.07 -6.94
C THR A 200 4.84 -15.65 -8.17
N VAL A 201 3.58 -16.07 -8.06
CA VAL A 201 2.78 -16.55 -9.19
C VAL A 201 2.66 -15.47 -10.27
N PHE A 202 2.30 -14.23 -9.89
CA PHE A 202 2.23 -13.13 -10.85
C PHE A 202 3.57 -12.85 -11.52
N LYS A 203 4.68 -12.85 -10.76
CA LYS A 203 6.02 -12.70 -11.34
C LYS A 203 6.35 -13.79 -12.35
N LEU A 204 5.97 -15.04 -12.08
CA LEU A 204 6.19 -16.16 -13.00
C LEU A 204 5.38 -16.01 -14.29
N LEU A 205 4.09 -15.69 -14.18
CA LEU A 205 3.22 -15.49 -15.34
C LEU A 205 3.70 -14.33 -16.22
N VAL A 206 4.01 -13.18 -15.63
CA VAL A 206 4.50 -12.01 -16.37
C VAL A 206 5.82 -12.33 -17.08
N ARG A 207 6.78 -12.98 -16.39
CA ARG A 207 8.05 -13.40 -17.00
C ARG A 207 7.83 -14.39 -18.14
N TYR A 208 6.95 -15.36 -17.97
CA TYR A 208 6.64 -16.34 -19.01
C TYR A 208 6.08 -15.66 -20.27
N CYS A 209 5.09 -14.77 -20.10
CA CYS A 209 4.53 -14.00 -21.22
C CYS A 209 5.57 -13.11 -21.89
N LEU A 210 6.47 -12.47 -21.12
CA LEU A 210 7.56 -11.67 -21.67
C LEU A 210 8.53 -12.51 -22.52
N VAL A 211 8.87 -13.72 -22.08
CA VAL A 211 9.73 -14.64 -22.84
C VAL A 211 9.06 -15.03 -24.17
N GLN A 212 7.78 -15.40 -24.14
CA GLN A 212 7.04 -15.72 -25.36
C GLN A 212 6.98 -14.54 -26.35
N GLN A 213 6.78 -13.31 -25.85
CA GLN A 213 6.78 -12.11 -26.69
C GLN A 213 8.16 -11.87 -27.33
N LEU A 214 9.25 -12.05 -26.58
CA LEU A 214 10.61 -11.91 -27.10
C LEU A 214 10.95 -12.98 -28.15
N GLU A 215 10.53 -14.22 -27.95
CA GLU A 215 10.68 -15.31 -28.92
C GLU A 215 9.88 -15.08 -30.20
N SER A 216 8.71 -14.41 -30.11
CA SER A 216 7.89 -14.09 -31.28
C SER A 216 8.43 -12.95 -32.16
N ILE A 217 9.41 -12.18 -31.66
CA ILE A 217 10.03 -11.04 -32.35
C ILE A 217 11.44 -11.40 -32.90
N SER A 218 12.02 -12.54 -32.49
CA SER A 218 13.23 -13.13 -33.11
C SER A 218 12.90 -13.99 -34.32
#